data_AF-A0A519EJ15-F1
#
_entry.id   AF-A0A519EJ15-F1
#
_cell.length_a   1.000
_cell.length_b   1.000
_cell.length_c   1.000
_cell.angle_alpha   90.00
_cell.angle_beta   90.00
_cell.angle_gamma   90.00
#
_symmetry.space_group_name_H-M   'P 1'
#
loop_
_entity.id
_entity.type
_entity.pdbx_description
1 polymer ?
#
loop_
_entity_poly.entity_id
_entity_poly.type
_entity_poly.pdbx_seq_one_letter_code
_entity_poly.pdbx_strand_id
1 'polypeptide(L)' 'GADVIVMGCAGMAAYRDPLQQALGIAVVEPTQAAVGMAIARVQLGWQGR' A
#
# COMPACT_ATOMS: atom_id res chain seq x y z
N GLY A 1 -9.94 9.34 15.34
CA GLY A 1 -8.85 8.36 15.12
C GLY A 1 -8.46 8.41 13.65
N ALA A 2 -7.50 7.60 13.22
CA ALA A 2 -7.22 7.43 11.79
C ALA A 2 -8.16 6.37 11.19
N ASP A 3 -8.64 6.60 9.96
CA ASP A 3 -9.51 5.65 9.25
C ASP A 3 -8.71 4.63 8.41
N VAL A 4 -7.44 4.93 8.13
CA VAL A 4 -6.51 4.12 7.32
C VAL A 4 -5.09 4.30 7.84
N ILE A 5 -4.27 3.24 7.76
CA ILE A 5 -2.84 3.29 8.06
C ILE A 5 -2.02 3.05 6.80
N VAL A 6 -1.05 3.93 6.55
CA VAL A 6 0.02 3.69 5.56
C VAL A 6 1.27 3.27 6.33
N MET A 7 1.82 2.10 5.98
CA MET A 7 3.03 1.61 6.63
C MET A 7 4.25 2.44 6.23
N GLY A 8 5.12 2.73 7.20
CA GLY A 8 6.24 3.66 7.00
C GLY A 8 7.51 3.07 6.38
N CYS A 9 7.61 1.75 6.24
CA CYS A 9 8.81 1.09 5.72
C CYS A 9 8.47 -0.22 5.01
N ALA A 10 9.14 -0.51 3.88
CA ALA A 10 9.02 -1.77 3.14
C ALA A 10 9.39 -3.00 3.99
N GLY A 11 10.31 -2.85 4.96
CA GLY A 11 10.68 -3.90 5.91
C GLY A 11 9.54 -4.36 6.82
N MET A 12 8.41 -3.64 6.82
CA MET A 12 7.24 -4.01 7.62
C MET A 12 6.23 -4.89 6.85
N ALA A 13 6.49 -5.24 5.58
CA ALA A 13 5.52 -5.91 4.69
C ALA A 13 4.85 -7.15 5.32
N ALA A 14 5.62 -7.98 6.05
CA ALA A 14 5.10 -9.17 6.72
C ALA A 14 4.05 -8.89 7.80
N TYR A 15 3.96 -7.65 8.30
CA TYR A 15 3.03 -7.24 9.34
C TYR A 15 1.72 -6.65 8.81
N ARG A 16 1.56 -6.49 7.49
CA ARG A 16 0.36 -5.86 6.91
C ARG A 16 -0.94 -6.53 7.39
N ASP A 17 -1.05 -7.84 7.21
CA ASP A 17 -2.29 -8.57 7.55
C ASP A 17 -2.53 -8.66 9.06
N PRO A 18 -1.52 -9.00 9.89
CA PRO A 18 -1.66 -8.93 11.36
C PRO A 18 -2.09 -7.54 11.84
N LEU A 19 -1.53 -6.46 11.26
CA LEU A 19 -1.84 -5.09 11.64
C LEU A 19 -3.28 -4.71 11.26
N GLN A 20 -3.73 -5.09 10.06
CA GLN A 20 -5.10 -4.83 9.63
C GLN A 20 -6.12 -5.57 10.50
N GLN A 21 -5.84 -6.82 10.87
CA GLN A 21 -6.70 -7.58 11.80
C GLN A 21 -6.75 -6.94 13.19
N ALA A 22 -5.60 -6.51 13.72
CA ALA A 22 -5.52 -5.92 15.06
C ALA A 22 -6.23 -4.55 15.15
N LEU A 23 -6.18 -3.75 14.08
CA LEU A 23 -6.72 -2.39 14.09
C LEU A 23 -8.16 -2.30 13.57
N GLY A 24 -8.63 -3.29 12.80
CA GLY A 24 -9.97 -3.27 12.20
C GLY A 24 -10.17 -2.18 11.13
N ILE A 25 -9.09 -1.56 10.67
CA ILE A 25 -9.07 -0.51 9.64
C ILE A 25 -8.09 -0.87 8.54
N ALA A 26 -8.26 -0.29 7.35
CA ALA A 26 -7.45 -0.62 6.19
C ALA A 26 -5.95 -0.28 6.40
N VAL A 27 -5.07 -1.19 5.96
CA VAL A 27 -3.62 -1.01 6.00
C VAL A 27 -3.05 -1.10 4.59
N VAL A 28 -2.33 -0.03 4.20
CA VAL A 28 -1.62 0.10 2.92
C VAL A 28 -0.14 -0.20 3.12
N GLU A 29 0.34 -1.26 2.49
CA GLU A 29 1.77 -1.55 2.41
C GLU A 29 2.37 -0.77 1.22
N PRO A 30 3.42 0.05 1.44
CA PRO A 30 3.89 1.00 0.44
C PRO A 30 4.45 0.34 -0.83
N THR A 31 5.09 -0.83 -0.72
CA THR A 31 5.72 -1.51 -1.86
C THR A 31 4.66 -2.07 -2.81
N GLN A 32 3.66 -2.78 -2.29
CA GLN A 32 2.52 -3.29 -3.06
C GLN A 32 1.71 -2.14 -3.69
N ALA A 33 1.48 -1.06 -2.93
CA ALA A 33 0.79 0.11 -3.46
C ALA A 33 1.57 0.75 -4.63
N ALA A 34 2.89 0.92 -4.47
CA ALA A 34 3.76 1.45 -5.52
C ALA A 34 3.80 0.56 -6.76
N VAL A 35 3.90 -0.76 -6.60
CA VAL A 35 3.87 -1.73 -7.71
C VAL A 35 2.53 -1.69 -8.43
N GLY A 36 1.41 -1.65 -7.69
CA GLY A 36 0.08 -1.50 -8.28
C GLY A 36 -0.05 -0.22 -9.11
N MET A 37 0.45 0.91 -8.59
CA MET A 37 0.50 2.16 -9.34
C MET A 37 1.38 2.06 -10.60
N ALA A 38 2.55 1.42 -10.51
CA ALA A 38 3.44 1.24 -11.66
C ALA A 38 2.79 0.40 -12.77
N ILE A 39 2.17 -0.72 -12.40
CA ILE A 39 1.41 -1.57 -13.34
C ILE A 39 0.29 -0.77 -14.00
N ALA A 40 -0.51 -0.07 -13.21
CA ALA A 40 -1.61 0.75 -13.72
C ALA A 40 -1.13 1.82 -14.71
N ARG A 41 -0.02 2.50 -14.40
CA ARG A 41 0.57 3.51 -15.31
C ARG A 41 0.96 2.92 -16.65
N VAL A 42 1.60 1.75 -16.66
CA VAL A 42 1.99 1.06 -17.91
C VAL A 42 0.76 0.66 -18.71
N GLN A 43 -0.22 0.03 -18.08
CA GLN A 43 -1.41 -0.49 -18.76
C GLN A 43 -2.32 0.60 -19.31
N LEU A 44 -2.40 1.74 -18.63
CA LEU A 44 -3.23 2.88 -19.03
C LEU A 44 -2.51 3.88 -19.94
N GLY A 45 -1.22 3.64 -20.27
CA GLY A 45 -0.42 4.59 -21.04
C GLY A 45 -0.19 5.92 -20.31
N TRP A 46 -0.25 5.93 -18.98
CA TRP A 46 0.01 7.10 -18.15
C TRP A 46 1.51 7.34 -18.06
N GLN A 47 2.03 8.08 -19.03
CA GLN A 47 3.41 8.55 -19.03
C GLN A 47 3.51 9.78 -18.13
N GLY A 48 4.33 9.68 -17.08
CA GLY A 48 4.73 10.83 -16.28
C GLY A 48 5.55 11.76 -17.16
N ARG A 49 4.95 12.90 -17.52
CA ARG A 49 5.65 13.98 -18.22
C ARG A 49 6.70 14.61 -17.33
#